data_AF-A0A0C3C9P7-F1
#
_entry.id   AF-A0A0C3C9P7-F1
#
_cell.length_a   1.000
_cell.length_b   1.000
_cell.length_c   1.000
_cell.angle_alpha   90.00
_cell.angle_beta   90.00
_cell.angle_gamma   90.00
#
_symmetry.space_group_name_H-M   'P 1'
#
loop_
_entity.id
_entity.type
_entity.pdbx_description
1 polymer ?
#
loop_
_entity_poly.entity_id
_entity_poly.type
_entity_poly.pdbx_seq_one_letter_code
_entity_poly.pdbx_strand_id
1 'polypeptide(L)'
;EIYAYHLLLKGRGFPLWIPEPSRRFPLAYRREGVNIGDVGIITQFGAFSFLFNICVPHDDPINPRVLPEDFAPIYPCLDSLDIEEHVEFTTGSYLASATIENSTNESETPGLLFETSASEGAILTMPVGAVSHDLENAHAFRDYAAANASKWYKFALTVRGRKVENGQIRLVTGCDKAKSWGMSVLSNMS
;
A
#
# COMPACT_ATOMS: atom_id res chain seq x y z
N GLU A 1 -2.77 -13.24 -7.60
CA GLU A 1 -2.61 -13.94 -6.30
C GLU A 1 -1.16 -14.26 -6.00
N ILE A 2 -0.40 -14.90 -6.91
CA ILE A 2 1.03 -15.25 -6.73
C ILE A 2 1.89 -14.08 -6.21
N TYR A 3 1.81 -12.91 -6.86
CA TYR A 3 2.55 -11.72 -6.41
C TYR A 3 2.33 -11.39 -4.94
N ALA A 4 1.05 -11.29 -4.55
CA ALA A 4 0.70 -10.92 -3.19
C ALA A 4 1.07 -12.03 -2.19
N TYR A 5 0.81 -13.29 -2.54
CA TYR A 5 1.16 -14.44 -1.71
C TYR A 5 2.63 -14.44 -1.30
N HIS A 6 3.55 -14.29 -2.27
CA HIS A 6 4.98 -14.33 -1.97
C HIS A 6 5.51 -13.10 -1.25
N LEU A 7 4.99 -11.90 -1.58
CA LEU A 7 5.49 -10.67 -0.96
C LEU A 7 4.84 -10.37 0.39
N LEU A 8 3.65 -10.89 0.68
CA LEU A 8 3.07 -10.83 2.03
C LEU A 8 3.99 -11.47 3.09
N LEU A 9 4.71 -12.52 2.71
CA LEU A 9 5.67 -13.20 3.57
C LEU A 9 6.89 -12.33 3.95
N LYS A 10 7.06 -11.16 3.31
CA LYS A 10 8.10 -10.18 3.68
C LYS A 10 7.69 -9.29 4.84
N GLY A 11 6.43 -9.36 5.31
CA GLY A 11 5.99 -8.67 6.51
C GLY A 11 5.85 -7.15 6.37
N ARG A 12 5.74 -6.63 5.13
CA ARG A 12 5.71 -5.18 4.84
C ARG A 12 4.32 -4.64 4.52
N GLY A 13 3.29 -5.22 5.14
CA GLY A 13 1.90 -4.94 4.78
C GLY A 13 1.47 -5.62 3.48
N PHE A 14 0.45 -5.07 2.82
CA PHE A 14 -0.15 -5.68 1.63
C PHE A 14 0.54 -5.21 0.34
N PRO A 15 1.17 -6.10 -0.44
CA PRO A 15 1.83 -5.74 -1.69
C PRO A 15 0.82 -5.42 -2.81
N LEU A 16 0.98 -4.26 -3.44
CA LEU A 16 0.12 -3.82 -4.54
C LEU A 16 0.71 -4.24 -5.89
N TRP A 17 -0.09 -4.86 -6.74
CA TRP A 17 0.27 -5.13 -8.13
C TRP A 17 0.14 -3.89 -9.02
N ILE A 18 -0.75 -2.97 -8.64
CA ILE A 18 -0.94 -1.68 -9.30
C ILE A 18 -0.79 -0.60 -8.22
N PRO A 19 0.45 -0.20 -7.90
CA PRO A 19 0.71 0.77 -6.85
C PRO A 19 0.29 2.19 -7.24
N GLU A 20 0.17 2.51 -8.53
CA GLU A 20 -0.18 3.87 -8.95
C GLU A 20 -1.64 4.24 -8.61
N PRO A 21 -1.86 5.44 -8.03
CA PRO A 21 -3.21 5.93 -7.79
C PRO A 21 -3.95 6.19 -9.11
N SER A 22 -5.28 6.08 -9.08
CA SER A 22 -6.11 6.39 -10.24
C SER A 22 -5.84 7.80 -10.76
N ARG A 23 -5.70 7.94 -12.08
CA ARG A 23 -5.52 9.24 -12.76
C ARG A 23 -6.69 10.21 -12.54
N ARG A 24 -7.84 9.72 -12.06
CA ARG A 24 -9.03 10.52 -11.75
C ARG A 24 -9.01 11.15 -10.36
N PHE A 25 -8.06 10.77 -9.49
CA PHE A 25 -7.95 11.37 -8.16
C PHE A 25 -7.40 12.80 -8.22
N PRO A 26 -7.71 13.62 -7.18
CA PRO A 26 -7.13 14.95 -7.03
C PRO A 26 -5.61 14.94 -7.19
N LEU A 27 -5.05 16.02 -7.74
CA LEU A 27 -3.61 16.10 -7.98
C LEU A 27 -2.81 15.96 -6.69
N ALA A 28 -3.30 16.51 -5.57
CA ALA A 28 -2.70 16.38 -4.25
C ALA A 28 -2.51 14.90 -3.89
N TYR A 29 -3.58 14.10 -3.95
CA TYR A 29 -3.51 12.67 -3.68
C TYR A 29 -2.60 11.91 -4.66
N ARG A 30 -2.64 12.24 -5.96
CA ARG A 30 -1.82 11.55 -6.96
C ARG A 30 -0.32 11.76 -6.78
N ARG A 31 0.10 12.88 -6.17
CA ARG A 31 1.52 13.15 -5.88
C ARG A 31 2.04 12.30 -4.74
N GLU A 32 1.21 12.11 -3.72
CA GLU A 32 1.60 11.38 -2.51
C GLU A 32 1.36 9.88 -2.62
N GLY A 33 0.36 9.46 -3.40
CA GLY A 33 -0.07 8.06 -3.49
C GLY A 33 -0.84 7.63 -2.24
N VAL A 34 -0.74 6.34 -1.90
CA VAL A 34 -1.31 5.80 -0.66
C VAL A 34 -0.56 6.37 0.54
N ASN A 35 -1.28 6.79 1.58
CA ASN A 35 -0.73 7.39 2.79
C ASN A 35 -1.30 6.80 4.07
N ILE A 36 -0.56 6.97 5.17
CA ILE A 36 -1.07 6.72 6.52
C ILE A 36 -2.39 7.48 6.72
N GLY A 37 -3.40 6.78 7.23
CA GLY A 37 -4.76 7.29 7.42
C GLY A 37 -5.71 7.00 6.27
N ASP A 38 -5.22 6.54 5.13
CA ASP A 38 -6.09 6.17 4.02
C ASP A 38 -6.98 4.99 4.39
N VAL A 39 -8.27 5.16 4.17
CA VAL A 39 -9.27 4.10 4.23
C VAL A 39 -9.63 3.72 2.81
N GLY A 40 -9.58 2.42 2.52
CA GLY A 40 -9.79 1.91 1.18
C GLY A 40 -10.01 0.41 1.12
N ILE A 41 -9.99 -0.12 -0.11
CA ILE A 41 -10.18 -1.54 -0.38
C ILE A 41 -9.11 -1.97 -1.39
N ILE A 42 -8.51 -3.15 -1.18
CA ILE A 42 -7.67 -3.77 -2.20
C ILE A 42 -8.57 -4.36 -3.27
N THR A 43 -8.42 -3.90 -4.51
CA THR A 43 -9.20 -4.40 -5.64
C THR A 43 -8.71 -5.78 -6.07
N GLN A 44 -9.56 -6.53 -6.77
CA GLN A 44 -9.18 -7.81 -7.38
C GLN A 44 -8.00 -7.72 -8.36
N PHE A 45 -7.72 -6.51 -8.88
CA PHE A 45 -6.60 -6.25 -9.78
C PHE A 45 -5.31 -5.87 -9.03
N GLY A 46 -5.33 -5.85 -7.70
CA GLY A 46 -4.18 -5.53 -6.84
C GLY A 46 -3.87 -4.04 -6.71
N ALA A 47 -4.82 -3.16 -7.04
CA ALA A 47 -4.73 -1.72 -6.76
C ALA A 47 -5.38 -1.36 -5.41
N PHE A 48 -4.94 -0.27 -4.78
CA PHE A 48 -5.64 0.33 -3.64
C PHE A 48 -6.75 1.28 -4.11
N SER A 49 -8.00 0.95 -3.79
CA SER A 49 -9.17 1.79 -4.06
C SER A 49 -9.42 2.72 -2.87
N PHE A 50 -8.83 3.91 -2.93
CA PHE A 50 -9.01 4.97 -1.94
C PHE A 50 -10.49 5.38 -1.78
N LEU A 51 -10.92 5.54 -0.53
CA LEU A 51 -12.25 6.07 -0.17
C LEU A 51 -12.13 7.46 0.46
N PHE A 52 -11.34 7.61 1.52
CA PHE A 52 -11.07 8.87 2.24
C PHE A 52 -9.86 8.67 3.16
N ASN A 53 -9.33 9.74 3.75
CA ASN A 53 -8.24 9.71 4.73
C ASN A 53 -8.74 10.26 6.08
N ILE A 54 -8.45 9.55 7.17
CA ILE A 54 -8.94 9.88 8.52
C ILE A 54 -8.13 10.98 9.22
N CYS A 55 -6.95 11.32 8.71
CA CYS A 55 -6.05 12.30 9.32
C CYS A 55 -6.32 13.72 8.87
N VAL A 56 -7.06 13.90 7.78
CA VAL A 56 -7.36 15.21 7.20
C VAL A 56 -8.86 15.53 7.27
N PRO A 57 -9.22 16.82 7.44
CA PRO A 57 -10.62 17.23 7.55
C PRO A 57 -11.38 17.10 6.23
N HIS A 58 -12.67 17.43 6.25
CA HIS A 58 -13.57 17.34 5.09
C HIS A 58 -13.20 18.28 3.94
N ASP A 59 -12.67 19.46 4.27
CA ASP A 59 -12.28 20.52 3.35
C ASP A 59 -10.88 20.33 2.73
N ASP A 60 -10.14 19.31 3.17
CA ASP A 60 -8.84 18.98 2.61
C ASP A 60 -8.96 18.45 1.17
N PRO A 61 -8.10 18.90 0.23
CA PRO A 61 -8.16 18.49 -1.18
C PRO A 61 -7.93 16.98 -1.42
N ILE A 62 -7.38 16.23 -0.46
CA ILE A 62 -7.23 14.78 -0.53
C ILE A 62 -8.59 14.09 -0.36
N ASN A 63 -9.42 14.58 0.57
CA ASN A 63 -10.69 13.95 0.88
C ASN A 63 -11.75 14.23 -0.20
N PRO A 64 -12.60 13.24 -0.54
CA PRO A 64 -13.72 13.50 -1.44
C PRO A 64 -14.77 14.39 -0.76
N ARG A 65 -15.55 15.10 -1.58
CA ARG A 65 -16.67 15.94 -1.11
C ARG A 65 -17.71 15.21 -0.27
N VAL A 66 -17.86 13.90 -0.46
CA VAL A 66 -18.82 13.05 0.25
C VAL A 66 -18.03 12.06 1.09
N LEU A 67 -18.23 12.12 2.41
CA LEU A 67 -17.57 11.29 3.42
C LEU A 67 -18.60 10.44 4.17
N PRO A 68 -18.15 9.48 5.02
CA PRO A 68 -19.04 8.78 5.94
C PRO A 68 -19.85 9.74 6.80
N GLU A 69 -21.02 9.27 7.23
CA GLU A 69 -21.91 10.01 8.14
C GLU A 69 -21.19 10.37 9.45
N ASP A 70 -21.33 11.63 9.87
CA ASP A 70 -20.65 12.22 11.03
C ASP A 70 -19.13 12.04 11.02
N PHE A 71 -18.51 12.03 9.83
CA PHE A 71 -17.06 11.97 9.74
C PHE A 71 -16.42 13.17 10.45
N ALA A 72 -15.47 12.85 11.33
CA ALA A 72 -14.54 13.80 11.93
C ALA A 72 -13.13 13.19 11.85
N PRO A 73 -12.08 13.96 11.55
CA PRO A 73 -10.73 13.43 11.52
C PRO A 73 -10.32 12.87 12.89
N ILE A 74 -9.36 11.97 12.90
CA ILE A 74 -8.79 11.43 14.14
C ILE A 74 -8.22 12.58 15.00
N TYR A 75 -8.44 12.47 16.31
CA TYR A 75 -7.96 13.43 17.29
C TYR A 75 -7.19 12.73 18.42
N PRO A 76 -6.03 13.25 18.86
CA PRO A 76 -5.32 14.41 18.31
C PRO A 76 -4.90 14.20 16.85
N CYS A 77 -4.73 15.30 16.12
CA CYS A 77 -4.26 15.24 14.73
C CYS A 77 -2.90 14.57 14.68
N LEU A 78 -2.66 13.77 13.63
CA LEU A 78 -1.39 13.11 13.43
C LEU A 78 -0.27 14.14 13.27
N ASP A 79 0.75 14.08 14.12
CA ASP A 79 1.96 14.88 13.99
C ASP A 79 2.97 14.14 13.11
N SER A 80 3.89 14.88 12.47
CA SER A 80 5.01 14.27 11.75
C SER A 80 5.89 13.41 12.66
N LEU A 81 5.95 13.73 13.96
CA LEU A 81 6.68 12.96 14.96
C LEU A 81 6.03 11.61 15.28
N ASP A 82 4.75 11.40 14.93
CA ASP A 82 4.06 10.12 15.12
C ASP A 82 4.33 9.14 13.96
N ILE A 83 5.09 9.57 12.95
CA ILE A 83 5.46 8.77 11.78
C ILE A 83 6.98 8.55 11.82
N GLU A 84 7.38 7.29 11.95
CA GLU A 84 8.75 6.89 11.76
C GLU A 84 9.05 6.79 10.25
N GLU A 85 10.04 7.54 9.79
CA GLU A 85 10.57 7.44 8.43
C GLU A 85 11.94 6.76 8.45
N HIS A 86 12.09 5.69 7.67
CA HIS A 86 13.37 5.00 7.54
C HIS A 86 13.67 4.60 6.10
N VAL A 87 14.95 4.71 5.72
CA VAL A 87 15.46 4.31 4.41
C VAL A 87 16.07 2.92 4.52
N GLU A 88 15.22 1.89 4.48
CA GLU A 88 15.67 0.50 4.48
C GLU A 88 16.13 0.04 3.10
N PHE A 89 15.53 0.59 2.04
CA PHE A 89 15.82 0.21 0.67
C PHE A 89 16.71 1.24 -0.02
N THR A 90 17.96 0.88 -0.25
CA THR A 90 18.90 1.68 -1.04
C THR A 90 18.79 1.38 -2.54
N THR A 91 19.53 2.12 -3.37
CA THR A 91 19.69 1.85 -4.81
C THR A 91 19.95 0.37 -5.08
N GLY A 92 19.21 -0.20 -6.04
CA GLY A 92 19.33 -1.62 -6.42
C GLY A 92 18.64 -2.62 -5.49
N SER A 93 17.92 -2.16 -4.45
CA SER A 93 17.17 -3.04 -3.57
C SER A 93 16.07 -3.80 -4.30
N TYR A 94 15.70 -4.96 -3.77
CA TYR A 94 14.59 -5.75 -4.26
C TYR A 94 13.98 -6.60 -3.13
N LEU A 95 12.73 -6.99 -3.33
CA LEU A 95 12.04 -8.03 -2.57
C LEU A 95 11.70 -9.16 -3.53
N ALA A 96 12.08 -10.39 -3.19
CA ALA A 96 11.79 -11.55 -4.02
C ALA A 96 11.32 -12.72 -3.16
N SER A 97 10.64 -13.68 -3.78
CA SER A 97 10.27 -14.95 -3.13
C SER A 97 11.49 -15.62 -2.50
N ALA A 98 11.31 -16.37 -1.42
CA ALA A 98 12.42 -16.99 -0.69
C ALA A 98 13.28 -17.94 -1.55
N THR A 99 12.70 -18.49 -2.62
CA THR A 99 13.32 -19.41 -3.57
C THR A 99 13.99 -18.71 -4.77
N ILE A 100 13.93 -17.37 -4.83
CA ILE A 100 14.59 -16.60 -5.89
C ILE A 100 15.92 -16.12 -5.36
N GLU A 101 16.99 -16.54 -6.03
CA GLU A 101 18.35 -16.15 -5.73
C GLU A 101 18.78 -15.03 -6.68
N ASN A 102 19.55 -14.07 -6.15
CA ASN A 102 20.19 -13.05 -6.98
C ASN A 102 21.56 -13.58 -7.42
N SER A 103 21.67 -13.96 -8.68
CA SER A 103 22.94 -14.38 -9.26
C SER A 103 23.74 -13.12 -9.59
N THR A 104 24.80 -12.85 -8.82
CA THR A 104 25.78 -11.84 -9.20
C THR A 104 26.55 -12.36 -10.40
N ASN A 105 26.26 -11.85 -11.59
CA ASN A 105 27.14 -12.08 -12.72
C ASN A 105 28.44 -11.30 -12.52
N GLU A 106 29.59 -11.97 -12.66
CA GLU A 106 30.90 -11.36 -12.88
C GLU A 106 31.01 -10.68 -14.27
N SER A 107 29.92 -10.60 -15.03
CA SER A 107 29.89 -9.98 -16.35
C SER A 107 29.48 -8.51 -16.30
N GLU A 108 30.10 -7.73 -17.20
CA GLU A 108 30.13 -6.26 -17.30
C GLU A 108 28.77 -5.55 -17.53
N THR A 109 27.64 -6.24 -17.39
CA THR A 109 26.31 -5.64 -17.56
C THR A 109 25.73 -5.15 -16.23
N PRO A 110 25.51 -3.83 -16.04
CA PRO A 110 24.84 -3.33 -14.85
C PRO A 110 23.37 -3.77 -14.85
N GLY A 111 22.97 -4.58 -13.87
CA GLY A 111 21.60 -5.08 -13.72
C GLY A 111 21.42 -6.05 -12.57
N LEU A 112 20.16 -6.40 -12.28
CA LEU A 112 19.79 -7.47 -11.35
C LEU A 112 19.44 -8.72 -12.16
N LEU A 113 20.05 -9.87 -11.82
CA LEU A 113 19.72 -11.16 -12.42
C LEU A 113 19.15 -12.08 -11.34
N PHE A 114 18.00 -12.66 -11.64
CA PHE A 114 17.27 -13.52 -10.72
C PHE A 114 17.14 -14.91 -11.32
N GLU A 115 17.49 -15.91 -10.52
CA GLU A 115 17.37 -17.32 -10.88
C GLU A 115 16.51 -18.05 -9.85
N THR A 116 15.74 -19.02 -10.31
CA THR A 116 14.97 -19.90 -9.43
C THR A 116 14.64 -21.22 -10.12
N SER A 117 14.61 -22.28 -9.32
CA SER A 117 14.10 -23.59 -9.73
C SER A 117 12.64 -23.81 -9.31
N ALA A 118 12.03 -22.85 -8.62
CA ALA A 118 10.65 -22.93 -8.17
C ALA A 118 9.66 -22.78 -9.34
N SER A 119 8.50 -23.42 -9.21
CA SER A 119 7.42 -23.33 -10.19
C SER A 119 6.67 -21.99 -10.14
N GLU A 120 6.81 -21.23 -9.06
CA GLU A 120 6.22 -19.91 -8.92
C GLU A 120 7.12 -18.98 -8.11
N GLY A 121 6.94 -17.68 -8.33
CA GLY A 121 7.64 -16.66 -7.59
C GLY A 121 7.22 -15.26 -7.99
N ALA A 122 7.66 -14.30 -7.20
CA ALA A 122 7.41 -12.88 -7.40
C ALA A 122 8.65 -12.07 -7.03
N ILE A 123 8.86 -10.99 -7.78
CA ILE A 123 9.95 -10.03 -7.59
C ILE A 123 9.36 -8.62 -7.65
N LEU A 124 9.81 -7.77 -6.72
CA LEU A 124 9.66 -6.32 -6.72
C LEU A 124 11.06 -5.69 -6.65
N THR A 125 11.49 -5.02 -7.69
CA THR A 125 12.75 -4.26 -7.70
C THR A 125 12.47 -2.79 -7.39
N MET A 126 13.42 -2.15 -6.71
CA MET A 126 13.39 -0.73 -6.35
C MET A 126 14.72 -0.10 -6.78
N PRO A 127 14.89 0.20 -8.10
CA PRO A 127 16.19 0.58 -8.64
C PRO A 127 16.82 1.79 -7.97
N VAL A 128 16.01 2.74 -7.48
CA VAL A 128 16.46 3.96 -6.79
C VAL A 128 16.17 3.92 -5.28
N GLY A 129 15.87 2.73 -4.74
CA GLY A 129 15.45 2.55 -3.36
C GLY A 129 13.99 2.94 -3.10
N ALA A 130 13.62 2.86 -1.82
CA ALA A 130 12.31 3.21 -1.29
C ALA A 130 12.44 3.71 0.14
N VAL A 131 11.46 4.50 0.56
CA VAL A 131 11.36 5.06 1.91
C VAL A 131 10.14 4.46 2.58
N SER A 132 10.32 4.01 3.81
CA SER A 132 9.28 3.39 4.61
C SER A 132 8.75 4.40 5.61
N HIS A 133 7.43 4.44 5.75
CA HIS A 133 6.72 5.30 6.68
C HIS A 133 5.85 4.42 7.55
N ASP A 134 6.06 4.43 8.86
CA ASP A 134 5.30 3.63 9.81
C ASP A 134 4.73 4.49 10.92
N LEU A 135 3.45 4.27 11.24
CA LEU A 135 2.78 4.93 12.35
C LEU A 135 3.25 4.33 13.68
N GLU A 136 3.81 5.14 14.57
CA GLU A 136 4.23 4.69 15.89
C GLU A 136 3.02 4.37 16.79
N ASN A 137 1.98 5.21 16.74
CA ASN A 137 0.78 5.03 17.55
C ASN A 137 -0.35 4.28 16.80
N ALA A 138 -0.10 3.01 16.49
CA ALA A 138 -1.10 2.16 15.86
C ALA A 138 -2.37 1.95 16.72
N HIS A 139 -2.31 2.18 18.04
CA HIS A 139 -3.44 1.98 18.94
C HIS A 139 -4.55 3.02 18.70
N ALA A 140 -4.21 4.30 18.57
CA ALA A 140 -5.19 5.35 18.30
C ALA A 140 -5.95 5.11 17.00
N PHE A 141 -5.26 4.65 15.95
CA PHE A 141 -5.86 4.31 14.66
C PHE A 141 -6.80 3.11 14.77
N ARG A 142 -6.41 2.09 15.56
CA ARG A 142 -7.25 0.92 15.82
C ARG A 142 -8.53 1.30 16.54
N ASP A 143 -8.45 2.15 17.56
CA ASP A 143 -9.61 2.57 18.34
C ASP A 143 -10.56 3.43 17.50
N TYR A 144 -10.00 4.37 16.73
CA TYR A 144 -10.77 5.16 15.78
C TYR A 144 -11.45 4.27 14.73
N ALA A 145 -10.74 3.27 14.18
CA ALA A 145 -11.31 2.33 13.24
C ALA A 145 -12.42 1.49 13.86
N ALA A 146 -12.23 0.96 15.07
CA ALA A 146 -13.24 0.17 15.77
C ALA A 146 -14.53 0.96 16.02
N ALA A 147 -14.41 2.24 16.39
CA ALA A 147 -15.56 3.11 16.61
C ALA A 147 -16.32 3.46 15.32
N ASN A 148 -15.65 3.46 14.16
CA ASN A 148 -16.22 3.96 12.91
C ASN A 148 -16.42 2.89 11.82
N ALA A 149 -15.96 1.66 12.00
CA ALA A 149 -15.96 0.61 10.99
C ALA A 149 -17.34 0.39 10.36
N SER A 150 -18.40 0.33 11.17
CA SER A 150 -19.77 0.15 10.68
C SER A 150 -20.20 1.28 9.73
N LYS A 151 -19.84 2.52 10.03
CA LYS A 151 -20.09 3.70 9.18
C LYS A 151 -19.30 3.62 7.88
N TRP A 152 -18.07 3.11 7.92
CA TRP A 152 -17.24 2.93 6.72
C TRP A 152 -17.83 1.87 5.78
N TYR A 153 -18.32 0.75 6.31
CA TYR A 153 -19.04 -0.26 5.51
C TYR A 153 -20.32 0.30 4.90
N LYS A 154 -21.14 1.02 5.69
CA LYS A 154 -22.33 1.71 5.19
C LYS A 154 -21.94 2.67 4.05
N PHE A 155 -20.95 3.52 4.27
CA PHE A 155 -20.45 4.46 3.26
C PHE A 155 -19.98 3.75 1.98
N ALA A 156 -19.15 2.72 2.10
CA ALA A 156 -18.64 1.97 0.96
C ALA A 156 -19.78 1.30 0.16
N LEU A 157 -20.71 0.62 0.83
CA LEU A 157 -21.81 -0.13 0.22
C LEU A 157 -22.88 0.78 -0.36
N THR A 158 -23.41 1.72 0.45
CA THR A 158 -24.63 2.46 0.11
C THR A 158 -24.36 3.79 -0.58
N VAL A 159 -23.26 4.47 -0.23
CA VAL A 159 -22.94 5.81 -0.78
C VAL A 159 -22.01 5.69 -1.98
N ARG A 160 -20.99 4.82 -1.89
CA ARG A 160 -19.99 4.63 -2.96
C ARG A 160 -20.31 3.48 -3.90
N GLY A 161 -21.32 2.67 -3.60
CA GLY A 161 -21.77 1.54 -4.43
C GLY A 161 -20.68 0.49 -4.64
N ARG A 162 -19.75 0.34 -3.69
CA ARG A 162 -18.69 -0.68 -3.74
C ARG A 162 -19.27 -2.02 -3.31
N LYS A 163 -18.85 -3.10 -3.98
CA LYS A 163 -19.01 -4.45 -3.44
C LYS A 163 -17.89 -4.68 -2.45
N VAL A 164 -18.21 -4.76 -1.16
CA VAL A 164 -17.23 -4.96 -0.10
C VAL A 164 -17.78 -5.98 0.90
N GLU A 165 -16.96 -6.97 1.23
CA GLU A 165 -17.28 -8.00 2.21
C GLU A 165 -16.65 -7.68 3.57
N ASN A 166 -17.14 -8.31 4.63
CA ASN A 166 -16.57 -8.13 5.96
C ASN A 166 -15.07 -8.48 5.95
N GLY A 167 -14.27 -7.62 6.56
CA GLY A 167 -12.81 -7.74 6.56
C GLY A 167 -12.13 -7.30 5.26
N GLN A 168 -12.78 -6.62 4.33
CA GLN A 168 -12.14 -6.08 3.11
C GLN A 168 -11.78 -4.59 3.18
N ILE A 169 -12.42 -3.80 4.06
CA ILE A 169 -11.96 -2.42 4.30
C ILE A 169 -10.58 -2.46 4.99
N ARG A 170 -9.68 -1.60 4.54
CA ARG A 170 -8.32 -1.42 5.06
C ARG A 170 -8.17 0.00 5.56
N LEU A 171 -7.45 0.15 6.67
CA LEU A 171 -6.89 1.42 7.14
C LEU A 171 -5.37 1.31 7.02
N VAL A 172 -4.75 2.27 6.36
CA VAL A 172 -3.29 2.31 6.18
C VAL A 172 -2.64 2.88 7.43
N THR A 173 -1.76 2.11 8.05
CA THR A 173 -0.94 2.51 9.21
C THR A 173 0.55 2.59 8.87
N GLY A 174 0.94 2.21 7.67
CA GLY A 174 2.31 2.30 7.18
C GLY A 174 2.36 2.02 5.68
N CYS A 175 3.43 2.46 5.01
CA CYS A 175 3.63 2.24 3.58
C CYS A 175 5.09 2.39 3.18
N ASP A 176 5.51 1.57 2.21
CA ASP A 176 6.76 1.77 1.46
C ASP A 176 6.50 2.59 0.20
N LYS A 177 7.31 3.63 -0.02
CA LYS A 177 7.21 4.53 -1.17
C LYS A 177 8.47 4.47 -2.02
N ALA A 178 8.31 4.02 -3.25
CA ALA A 178 9.38 4.00 -4.26
C ALA A 178 9.09 5.02 -5.37
N LYS A 179 10.13 5.71 -5.85
CA LYS A 179 10.03 6.59 -7.03
C LYS A 179 10.12 5.83 -8.35
N SER A 180 10.70 4.64 -8.33
CA SER A 180 10.84 3.74 -9.47
C SER A 180 10.80 2.31 -8.95
N TRP A 181 10.07 1.44 -9.64
CA TRP A 181 9.94 0.04 -9.30
C TRP A 181 9.75 -0.82 -10.55
N GLY A 182 10.08 -2.11 -10.43
CA GLY A 182 9.77 -3.13 -11.43
C GLY A 182 9.14 -4.33 -10.75
N MET A 183 8.13 -4.93 -11.37
CA MET A 183 7.43 -6.09 -10.80
C MET A 183 7.45 -7.23 -11.80
N SER A 184 7.67 -8.44 -11.31
CA SER A 184 7.61 -9.65 -12.12
C SER A 184 6.99 -10.80 -11.32
N VAL A 185 6.29 -11.67 -12.03
CA VAL A 185 5.73 -12.91 -11.49
C VAL A 185 6.17 -14.05 -12.41
N LEU A 186 6.67 -15.11 -11.81
CA LEU A 186 6.92 -16.38 -12.45
C LEU A 186 5.78 -17.33 -12.08
N SER A 187 5.27 -18.05 -13.08
CA SER A 187 4.35 -19.16 -12.87
C SER A 187 4.51 -20.16 -14.00
N ASN A 188 5.03 -21.34 -13.68
CA ASN A 188 5.01 -22.51 -14.55
C ASN A 188 3.66 -23.20 -14.38
N MET A 189 2.59 -22.57 -14.88
CA MET A 189 1.34 -23.29 -15.08
C MET A 189 1.49 -24.18 -16.31
N SER A 190 1.63 -25.48 -16.07
CA SER A 190 1.36 -26.53 -17.07
C SER A 190 -0.12 -26.60 -17.39
#